data_AF-A0A6B2XA04-F1
#
_entry.id   AF-A0A6B2XA04-F1
#
_cell.length_a   1.000
_cell.length_b   1.000
_cell.length_c   1.000
_cell.angle_alpha   90.00
_cell.angle_beta   90.00
_cell.angle_gamma   90.00
#
_symmetry.space_group_name_H-M   'P 1'
#
loop_
_entity.id
_entity.type
_entity.pdbx_description
1 polymer ?
#
loop_
_entity_poly.entity_id
_entity_poly.type
_entity_poly.pdbx_seq_one_letter_code
_entity_poly.pdbx_strand_id
1 'polypeptide(L)'
;MTRADRLTLVRQLADEGLSRRRIAQRLGVSKDTVRRDLEKLRAAAEPVDEPLAEPPGEPGDVDEPQVSEAVSEEGAPVDEPGGEPLDEPVGARVAQLPRRVAHADDLLIDLRRWPALRRDLAVLAATGLSPDALINQAVVVLAFGYRQAVLAGRIQPGQPFVVRDLTVGPPGSVPRRTGSAPPAEGA
;
A
#
# COMPACT_ATOMS: atom_id res chain seq x y z
N MET A 1 -10.26 -30.87 -1.14
CA MET A 1 -8.79 -30.69 -1.07
C MET A 1 -8.45 -30.15 0.30
N THR A 2 -7.59 -30.83 1.06
CA THR A 2 -7.25 -30.39 2.42
C THR A 2 -6.27 -29.22 2.39
N ARG A 3 -6.11 -28.52 3.51
CA ARG A 3 -5.13 -27.44 3.63
C ARG A 3 -3.69 -27.95 3.53
N ALA A 4 -3.40 -29.16 4.02
CA ALA A 4 -2.08 -29.77 3.91
C ALA A 4 -1.74 -30.07 2.44
N ASP A 5 -2.66 -30.68 1.70
CA ASP A 5 -2.49 -30.95 0.26
C ASP A 5 -2.24 -29.67 -0.52
N ARG A 6 -2.91 -28.57 -0.13
CA ARG A 6 -2.71 -27.26 -0.74
C ARG A 6 -1.31 -26.71 -0.54
N LEU A 7 -0.78 -26.78 0.68
CA LEU A 7 0.57 -26.28 0.95
C LEU A 7 1.62 -27.04 0.14
N THR A 8 1.47 -28.36 0.01
CA THR A 8 2.35 -29.20 -0.82
C THR A 8 2.31 -28.78 -2.29
N LEU A 9 1.10 -28.60 -2.85
CA LEU A 9 0.95 -28.16 -4.25
C LEU A 9 1.43 -26.73 -4.47
N VAL A 10 1.22 -25.82 -3.51
CA VAL A 10 1.73 -24.43 -3.58
C VAL A 10 3.26 -24.42 -3.60
N ARG A 11 3.91 -25.25 -2.76
CA ARG A 11 5.38 -25.40 -2.75
C ARG A 11 5.88 -25.91 -4.10
N GLN A 12 5.33 -27.03 -4.58
CA GLN A 12 5.73 -27.63 -5.85
C GLN A 12 5.61 -26.64 -7.02
N LEU A 13 4.48 -25.96 -7.16
CA LEU A 13 4.28 -25.00 -8.25
C LEU A 13 5.18 -23.76 -8.12
N ALA A 14 5.55 -23.37 -6.89
CA ALA A 14 6.52 -22.29 -6.68
C ALA A 14 7.94 -22.71 -7.08
N ASP A 15 8.33 -23.94 -6.78
CA ASP A 15 9.62 -24.53 -7.18
C ASP A 15 9.72 -24.70 -8.71
N GLU A 16 8.58 -24.92 -9.40
CA GLU A 16 8.44 -24.89 -10.86
C GLU A 16 8.50 -23.45 -11.45
N GLY A 17 8.63 -22.41 -10.62
CA GLY A 17 8.78 -21.02 -11.05
C GLY A 17 7.47 -20.33 -11.44
N LEU A 18 6.30 -20.87 -11.08
CA LEU A 18 5.03 -20.22 -11.40
C LEU A 18 4.80 -18.97 -10.54
N SER A 19 4.24 -17.93 -11.18
CA SER A 19 3.79 -16.74 -10.44
C SER A 19 2.60 -17.07 -9.52
N ARG A 20 2.52 -16.37 -8.38
CA ARG A 20 1.44 -16.52 -7.38
C ARG A 20 0.03 -16.43 -7.99
N ARG A 21 -0.14 -15.62 -9.04
CA ARG A 21 -1.42 -15.46 -9.75
C ARG A 21 -1.78 -16.72 -10.55
N ARG A 22 -0.82 -17.35 -11.23
CA ARG A 22 -1.04 -18.61 -11.93
C ARG A 22 -1.29 -19.77 -10.96
N ILE A 23 -0.57 -19.81 -9.85
CA ILE A 23 -0.81 -20.79 -8.77
C ILE A 23 -2.24 -20.67 -8.25
N ALA A 24 -2.67 -19.44 -7.94
CA ALA A 24 -4.03 -19.14 -7.47
C ALA A 24 -5.10 -19.61 -8.47
N GLN A 25 -4.92 -19.31 -9.76
CA GLN A 25 -5.83 -19.73 -10.83
C GLN A 25 -5.89 -21.25 -10.98
N ARG A 26 -4.75 -21.94 -10.91
CA ARG A 26 -4.68 -23.40 -11.05
C ARG A 26 -5.31 -24.15 -9.89
N LEU A 27 -5.23 -23.59 -8.68
CA LEU A 27 -5.79 -24.18 -7.46
C LEU A 27 -7.21 -23.70 -7.13
N GLY A 28 -7.76 -22.74 -7.89
CA GLY A 28 -9.08 -22.17 -7.64
C GLY A 28 -9.17 -21.37 -6.33
N VAL A 29 -8.09 -20.70 -5.93
CA VAL A 29 -8.01 -19.92 -4.68
C VAL A 29 -7.63 -18.46 -4.94
N SER A 30 -7.75 -17.60 -3.92
CA SER A 30 -7.34 -16.20 -4.03
C SER A 30 -5.81 -16.04 -4.02
N LYS A 31 -5.32 -14.94 -4.62
CA LYS A 31 -3.89 -14.58 -4.59
C LYS A 31 -3.39 -14.37 -3.15
N ASP A 32 -4.21 -13.83 -2.25
CA ASP A 32 -3.82 -13.61 -0.84
C ASP A 32 -3.65 -14.94 -0.09
N THR A 33 -4.49 -15.93 -0.40
CA THR A 33 -4.34 -17.29 0.15
C THR A 33 -2.98 -17.88 -0.20
N VAL A 34 -2.57 -17.78 -1.47
CA VAL A 34 -1.25 -18.25 -1.91
C VAL A 34 -0.10 -17.49 -1.22
N ARG A 35 -0.25 -16.18 -1.00
CA ARG A 35 0.74 -15.38 -0.27
C ARG A 35 0.92 -15.90 1.17
N ARG A 36 -0.18 -16.07 1.92
CA ARG A 36 -0.14 -16.57 3.30
C ARG A 36 0.41 -18.00 3.39
N ASP A 37 0.09 -18.84 2.40
CA ASP A 37 0.56 -20.21 2.34
C ASP A 37 2.09 -20.27 2.07
N LEU A 38 2.62 -19.40 1.21
CA LEU A 38 4.07 -19.26 1.00
C LEU A 38 4.82 -18.68 2.22
N GLU A 39 4.23 -17.70 2.92
CA GLU A 39 4.79 -17.16 4.17
C GLU A 39 4.94 -18.26 5.23
N LYS A 40 3.95 -19.14 5.36
CA LYS A 40 4.01 -20.30 6.27
C LYS A 40 5.09 -21.29 5.88
N LEU A 41 5.23 -21.57 4.59
CA LEU A 41 6.29 -22.46 4.09
C LEU A 41 7.67 -21.87 4.35
N ARG A 42 7.85 -20.55 4.22
CA ARG A 42 9.10 -19.87 4.55
C ARG A 42 9.40 -19.94 6.05
N ALA A 43 8.42 -19.61 6.89
CA ALA A 43 8.58 -19.68 8.34
C ALA A 43 8.87 -21.11 8.84
N ALA A 44 8.36 -22.13 8.16
CA ALA A 44 8.65 -23.53 8.47
C ALA A 44 10.02 -24.01 7.93
N ALA A 45 10.59 -23.32 6.94
CA ALA A 45 11.87 -23.68 6.33
C ALA A 45 13.06 -22.97 6.98
N GLU A 46 12.82 -21.87 7.70
CA GLU A 46 13.86 -21.16 8.44
C GLU A 46 14.26 -22.01 9.65
N PRO A 47 15.48 -22.58 9.69
CA PRO A 47 15.97 -23.25 10.88
C PRO A 47 16.02 -22.20 11.99
N VAL A 48 15.35 -22.47 13.09
CA VAL A 48 15.54 -21.71 14.31
C VAL A 48 16.99 -21.98 14.71
N ASP A 49 17.88 -21.06 14.37
CA ASP A 49 19.16 -20.95 15.06
C ASP A 49 18.81 -20.67 16.52
N GLU A 50 18.74 -21.73 17.31
CA GLU A 50 18.64 -21.65 18.76
C GLU A 50 19.82 -20.78 19.23
N PRO A 51 19.59 -19.62 19.84
CA PRO A 51 20.65 -18.98 20.59
C PRO A 51 21.06 -19.97 21.69
N LEU A 52 22.33 -20.36 21.69
CA LEU A 52 22.95 -21.18 22.72
C LEU A 52 22.75 -20.46 24.06
N ALA A 53 21.70 -20.83 24.80
CA ALA A 53 21.41 -20.29 26.12
C ALA A 53 22.37 -20.93 27.12
N GLU A 54 23.27 -20.11 27.67
CA GLU A 54 23.96 -20.40 28.92
C GLU A 54 22.94 -20.57 30.08
N PRO A 55 23.23 -21.39 31.09
CA PRO A 55 22.27 -21.83 32.10
C PRO A 55 21.74 -20.71 33.01
N PRO A 56 20.55 -20.89 33.62
CA PRO A 56 19.80 -19.83 34.28
C PRO A 56 20.34 -19.48 35.67
N GLY A 57 20.67 -18.21 35.87
CA GLY A 57 20.82 -17.60 37.18
C GLY A 57 19.48 -17.00 37.64
N GLU A 58 18.97 -17.55 38.74
CA GLU A 58 17.98 -17.10 39.73
C GLU A 58 16.85 -16.09 39.37
N PRO A 59 15.59 -16.38 39.80
CA PRO A 59 14.44 -15.52 39.58
C PRO A 59 14.47 -14.33 40.55
N GLY A 60 14.60 -13.12 40.01
CA GLY A 60 14.25 -11.90 40.71
C GLY A 60 12.77 -11.60 40.53
N ASP A 61 12.02 -11.61 41.63
CA ASP A 61 10.67 -11.07 41.73
C ASP A 61 10.59 -9.68 41.10
N VAL A 62 9.81 -9.55 40.01
CA VAL A 62 9.39 -8.25 39.51
C VAL A 62 7.87 -8.25 39.38
N ASP A 63 7.29 -7.44 40.26
CA ASP A 63 5.89 -7.07 40.40
C ASP A 63 5.34 -6.56 39.06
N GLU A 64 4.42 -7.31 38.44
CA GLU A 64 3.68 -6.84 37.26
C GLU A 64 2.37 -6.15 37.68
N PRO A 65 2.12 -4.89 37.25
CA PRO A 65 0.88 -4.20 37.52
C PRO A 65 -0.27 -4.77 36.68
N GLN A 66 -1.33 -5.18 37.36
CA GLN A 66 -2.62 -5.54 36.77
C GLN A 66 -3.20 -4.38 35.95
N VAL A 67 -3.39 -4.57 34.65
CA VAL A 67 -4.17 -3.66 33.81
C VAL A 67 -5.48 -4.34 33.44
N SER A 68 -6.56 -3.68 33.83
CA SER A 68 -7.94 -4.14 33.84
C SER A 68 -8.48 -4.54 32.47
N GLU A 69 -9.15 -5.69 32.47
CA GLU A 69 -10.01 -6.20 31.42
C GLU A 69 -11.26 -5.32 31.33
N ALA A 70 -11.33 -4.48 30.28
CA ALA A 70 -12.51 -3.71 29.97
C ALA A 70 -13.47 -4.56 29.13
N VAL A 71 -14.51 -5.03 29.81
CA VAL A 71 -15.78 -5.53 29.27
C VAL A 71 -16.54 -4.36 28.61
N SER A 72 -17.17 -4.63 27.45
CA SER A 72 -18.31 -3.94 26.80
C SER A 72 -18.11 -3.96 25.27
N GLU A 73 -19.05 -4.29 24.40
CA GLU A 73 -20.49 -4.45 24.53
C GLU A 73 -21.03 -5.31 23.37
N GLU A 74 -22.07 -6.04 23.70
CA GLU A 74 -22.90 -6.89 22.85
C GLU A 74 -23.71 -6.02 21.87
N GLY A 75 -23.30 -5.98 20.61
CA GLY A 75 -24.02 -5.30 19.54
C GLY A 75 -25.22 -6.14 19.07
N ALA A 76 -26.42 -5.68 19.42
CA ALA A 76 -27.71 -6.23 19.00
C ALA A 76 -27.88 -6.35 17.46
N PRO A 77 -28.72 -7.29 16.98
CA PRO A 77 -29.11 -7.34 15.58
C PRO A 77 -29.95 -6.11 15.20
N VAL A 78 -29.49 -5.36 14.21
CA VAL A 78 -30.26 -4.25 13.61
C VAL A 78 -31.26 -4.86 12.64
N ASP A 79 -32.55 -4.69 12.96
CA ASP A 79 -33.68 -4.90 12.05
C ASP A 79 -33.49 -4.11 10.76
N GLU A 80 -33.51 -4.80 9.62
CA GLU A 80 -33.59 -4.20 8.28
C GLU A 80 -35.02 -3.68 8.03
N PRO A 81 -35.23 -2.36 7.85
CA PRO A 81 -36.46 -1.90 7.23
C PRO A 81 -36.35 -2.12 5.71
N GLY A 82 -37.30 -2.88 5.16
CA GLY A 82 -37.49 -3.05 3.73
C GLY A 82 -37.65 -1.71 3.03
N GLY A 83 -36.60 -1.27 2.35
CA GLY A 83 -36.62 -0.14 1.43
C GLY A 83 -37.06 -0.59 0.05
N GLU A 84 -38.16 0.00 -0.43
CA GLU A 84 -38.63 -0.16 -1.80
C GLU A 84 -37.54 0.22 -2.82
N PRO A 85 -37.44 -0.48 -3.96
CA PRO A 85 -36.48 -0.16 -5.01
C PRO A 85 -36.89 1.16 -5.67
N LEU A 86 -36.24 2.25 -5.27
CA LEU A 86 -36.29 3.51 -6.01
C LEU A 86 -35.53 3.32 -7.32
N ASP A 87 -36.23 3.57 -8.43
CA ASP A 87 -35.71 3.60 -9.79
C ASP A 87 -34.42 4.43 -9.88
N GLU A 88 -33.28 3.74 -9.96
CA GLU A 88 -31.98 4.37 -10.20
C GLU A 88 -31.96 5.02 -11.60
N PRO A 89 -31.55 6.30 -11.71
CA PRO A 89 -31.44 6.97 -12.99
C PRO A 89 -30.37 6.32 -13.85
N VAL A 90 -30.81 5.82 -15.01
CA VAL A 90 -30.02 5.30 -16.10
C VAL A 90 -28.92 6.31 -16.52
N GLY A 91 -27.66 5.92 -16.33
CA GLY A 91 -26.63 6.23 -17.33
C GLY A 91 -25.73 7.44 -17.12
N ALA A 92 -25.30 7.75 -15.90
CA ALA A 92 -24.06 8.50 -15.74
C ALA A 92 -22.90 7.63 -16.27
N ARG A 93 -22.50 7.85 -17.53
CA ARG A 93 -21.34 7.22 -18.15
C ARG A 93 -20.11 7.58 -17.33
N VAL A 94 -19.79 6.75 -16.33
CA VAL A 94 -18.51 6.79 -15.64
C VAL A 94 -17.48 6.67 -16.74
N ALA A 95 -16.79 7.78 -17.04
CA ALA A 95 -15.76 7.81 -18.07
C ALA A 95 -14.81 6.66 -17.75
N GLN A 96 -14.84 5.62 -18.58
CA GLN A 96 -14.00 4.45 -18.38
C GLN A 96 -12.58 4.96 -18.47
N LEU A 97 -11.95 5.15 -17.31
CA LEU A 97 -10.54 5.50 -17.20
C LEU A 97 -9.80 4.53 -18.12
N PRO A 98 -8.89 5.03 -19.00
CA PRO A 98 -8.20 4.20 -19.96
C PRO A 98 -7.71 2.94 -19.25
N ARG A 99 -8.21 1.79 -19.71
CA ARG A 99 -7.91 0.49 -19.11
C ARG A 99 -6.40 0.38 -18.97
N ARG A 100 -5.93 0.11 -17.75
CA ARG A 100 -4.50 -0.12 -17.47
C ARG A 100 -3.97 -1.09 -18.51
N VAL A 101 -3.15 -0.56 -19.43
CA VAL A 101 -2.51 -1.35 -20.47
C VAL A 101 -1.63 -2.36 -19.73
N ALA A 102 -1.99 -3.64 -19.82
CA ALA A 102 -1.29 -4.73 -19.15
C ALA A 102 0.03 -5.09 -19.87
N HIS A 103 0.66 -4.11 -20.51
CA HIS A 103 2.00 -4.27 -21.02
C HIS A 103 2.96 -3.90 -19.90
N ALA A 104 3.65 -4.93 -19.44
CA ALA A 104 4.83 -4.85 -18.59
C ALA A 104 5.99 -4.23 -19.39
N ASP A 105 5.77 -3.02 -19.88
CA ASP A 105 6.85 -2.16 -20.34
C ASP A 105 7.26 -1.38 -19.11
N ASP A 106 8.34 -1.86 -18.48
CA ASP A 106 9.02 -1.10 -17.44
C ASP A 106 9.25 0.32 -17.97
N LEU A 107 8.78 1.30 -17.21
CA LEU A 107 8.92 2.71 -17.57
C LEU A 107 10.41 3.06 -17.46
N LEU A 108 11.16 2.86 -18.54
CA LEU A 108 12.59 3.15 -18.63
C LEU A 108 12.80 4.67 -18.70
N ILE A 109 13.08 5.26 -17.55
CA ILE A 109 13.51 6.66 -17.47
C ILE A 109 15.03 6.68 -17.61
N ASP A 110 15.54 7.17 -18.75
CA ASP A 110 16.97 7.43 -18.91
C ASP A 110 17.39 8.67 -18.09
N LEU A 111 17.87 8.44 -16.87
CA LEU A 111 18.33 9.47 -15.95
C LEU A 111 19.50 10.31 -16.49
N ARG A 112 20.24 9.83 -17.51
CA ARG A 112 21.35 10.60 -18.11
C ARG A 112 20.86 11.89 -18.76
N ARG A 113 19.61 11.89 -19.24
CA ARG A 113 18.98 13.06 -19.87
C ARG A 113 18.52 14.11 -18.84
N TRP A 114 18.59 13.81 -17.54
CA TRP A 114 18.03 14.64 -16.46
C TRP A 114 19.06 14.86 -15.34
N PRO A 115 20.09 15.69 -15.56
CA PRO A 115 21.17 15.89 -14.59
C PRO A 115 20.72 16.54 -13.27
N ALA A 116 19.60 17.28 -13.26
CA ALA A 116 18.98 17.79 -12.04
C ALA A 116 18.37 16.65 -11.21
N LEU A 117 17.54 15.81 -11.84
CA LEU A 117 16.94 14.64 -11.19
C LEU A 117 17.99 13.69 -10.61
N ARG A 118 19.12 13.51 -11.29
CA ARG A 118 20.24 12.72 -10.76
C ARG A 118 20.83 13.30 -9.48
N ARG A 119 20.98 14.63 -9.39
CA ARG A 119 21.46 15.29 -8.17
C ARG A 119 20.46 15.11 -7.04
N ASP A 120 19.18 15.28 -7.32
CA ASP A 120 18.12 15.14 -6.31
C ASP A 120 18.04 13.69 -5.80
N LEU A 121 18.10 12.70 -6.70
CA LEU A 121 18.17 11.29 -6.31
C LEU A 121 19.42 10.96 -5.50
N ALA A 122 20.58 11.59 -5.80
CA ALA A 122 21.79 11.41 -5.01
C ALA A 122 21.66 11.99 -3.59
N VAL A 123 21.01 13.15 -3.45
CA VAL A 123 20.69 13.74 -2.13
C VAL A 123 19.74 12.84 -1.36
N LEU A 124 18.70 12.32 -2.02
CA LEU A 124 17.74 11.42 -1.40
C LEU A 124 18.33 10.05 -1.05
N ALA A 125 19.31 9.55 -1.80
CA ALA A 125 20.00 8.31 -1.46
C ALA A 125 20.70 8.36 -0.09
N ALA A 126 21.02 9.55 0.43
CA ALA A 126 21.53 9.74 1.79
C ALA A 126 20.52 9.32 2.89
N THR A 127 19.25 9.13 2.54
CA THR A 127 18.21 8.60 3.44
C THR A 127 18.26 7.07 3.59
N GLY A 128 19.16 6.38 2.88
CA GLY A 128 19.27 4.92 2.88
C GLY A 128 18.23 4.20 2.02
N LEU A 129 17.34 4.95 1.36
CA LEU A 129 16.36 4.41 0.42
C LEU A 129 16.98 4.20 -0.96
N SER A 130 16.57 3.11 -1.63
CA SER A 130 16.97 2.89 -3.02
C SER A 130 16.31 3.91 -3.96
N PRO A 131 16.94 4.24 -5.10
CA PRO A 131 16.34 5.11 -6.11
C PRO A 131 14.94 4.65 -6.55
N ASP A 132 14.74 3.35 -6.72
CA ASP A 132 13.45 2.77 -7.10
C ASP A 132 12.37 3.02 -6.05
N ALA A 133 12.72 2.90 -4.77
CA ALA A 133 11.80 3.19 -3.67
C ALA A 133 11.40 4.67 -3.65
N LEU A 134 12.36 5.57 -3.89
CA LEU A 134 12.13 7.01 -3.94
C LEU A 134 11.22 7.40 -5.12
N ILE A 135 11.46 6.84 -6.31
CA ILE A 135 10.64 7.06 -7.50
C ILE A 135 9.22 6.54 -7.27
N ASN A 136 9.08 5.33 -6.74
CA ASN A 136 7.78 4.76 -6.42
C ASN A 136 7.01 5.64 -5.43
N GLN A 137 7.68 6.11 -4.37
CA GLN A 137 7.09 7.02 -3.40
C GLN A 137 6.59 8.31 -4.05
N ALA A 138 7.40 8.93 -4.93
CA ALA A 138 7.00 10.14 -5.65
C ALA A 138 5.76 9.92 -6.53
N VAL A 139 5.71 8.80 -7.26
CA VAL A 139 4.56 8.42 -8.09
C VAL A 139 3.30 8.21 -7.24
N VAL A 140 3.41 7.54 -6.09
CA VAL A 140 2.29 7.34 -5.16
C VAL A 140 1.76 8.67 -4.63
N VAL A 141 2.64 9.59 -4.23
CA VAL A 141 2.25 10.93 -3.75
C VAL A 141 1.53 11.73 -4.85
N LEU A 142 2.06 11.71 -6.08
CA LEU A 142 1.43 12.36 -7.24
C LEU A 142 0.05 11.76 -7.55
N ALA A 143 -0.06 10.43 -7.57
CA ALA A 143 -1.33 9.75 -7.83
C ALA A 143 -2.38 10.06 -6.75
N PHE A 144 -1.97 10.16 -5.49
CA PHE A 144 -2.83 10.59 -4.40
C PHE A 144 -3.30 12.04 -4.58
N GLY A 145 -2.37 12.96 -4.88
CA GLY A 145 -2.69 14.37 -5.14
C GLY A 145 -3.66 14.55 -6.31
N TYR A 146 -3.45 13.83 -7.42
CA TYR A 146 -4.38 13.81 -8.55
C TYR A 146 -5.77 13.32 -8.15
N ARG A 147 -5.87 12.20 -7.41
CA ARG A 147 -7.16 11.68 -6.93
C ARG A 147 -7.90 12.70 -6.07
N GLN A 148 -7.20 13.36 -5.15
CA GLN A 148 -7.77 14.40 -4.30
C GLN A 148 -8.25 15.60 -5.12
N ALA A 149 -7.50 16.02 -6.14
CA ALA A 149 -7.90 17.10 -7.03
C ALA A 149 -9.15 16.76 -7.86
N VAL A 150 -9.27 15.52 -8.32
CA VAL A 150 -10.48 15.02 -9.02
C VAL A 150 -11.68 14.99 -8.08
N LEU A 151 -11.54 14.45 -6.87
CA LEU A 151 -12.61 14.43 -5.86
C LEU A 151 -13.09 15.84 -5.48
N ALA A 152 -12.16 16.80 -5.43
CA ALA A 152 -12.47 18.20 -5.16
C ALA A 152 -13.00 18.96 -6.39
N GLY A 153 -13.17 18.31 -7.55
CA GLY A 153 -13.66 18.93 -8.79
C GLY A 153 -12.70 19.95 -9.42
N ARG A 154 -11.42 19.99 -8.99
CA ARG A 154 -10.43 20.95 -9.52
C ARG A 154 -9.83 20.50 -10.85
N ILE A 155 -9.81 19.19 -11.11
CA ILE A 155 -9.31 18.58 -12.33
C ILE A 155 -10.36 17.59 -12.83
N GLN A 156 -10.66 17.59 -14.13
CA GLN A 156 -11.53 16.61 -14.73
C GLN A 156 -10.76 15.34 -15.15
N PRO A 157 -11.34 14.14 -15.01
CA PRO A 157 -10.71 12.92 -15.51
C PRO A 157 -10.35 13.02 -17.00
N GLY A 158 -9.10 12.72 -17.34
CA GLY A 158 -8.61 12.77 -18.73
C GLY A 158 -8.09 14.14 -19.17
N GLN A 159 -8.21 15.18 -18.34
CA GLN A 159 -7.61 16.48 -18.61
C GLN A 159 -6.10 16.44 -18.29
N PRO A 160 -5.23 16.97 -19.16
CA PRO A 160 -3.82 17.14 -18.83
C PRO A 160 -3.67 18.11 -17.64
N PHE A 161 -2.74 17.82 -16.74
CA PHE A 161 -2.46 18.66 -15.59
C PHE A 161 -0.96 18.92 -15.47
N VAL A 162 -0.62 20.06 -14.88
CA VAL A 162 0.76 20.45 -14.58
C VAL A 162 0.88 20.58 -13.07
N VAL A 163 1.86 19.89 -12.50
CA VAL A 163 2.22 20.06 -11.08
C VAL A 163 3.21 21.20 -11.00
N ARG A 164 2.80 22.33 -10.41
CA ARG A 164 3.66 23.51 -10.23
C ARG A 164 4.45 23.42 -8.93
N ASP A 165 3.78 23.03 -7.85
CA ASP A 165 4.37 22.94 -6.53
C ASP A 165 4.08 21.55 -5.93
N LEU A 166 5.14 20.85 -5.52
CA LEU A 166 5.05 19.64 -4.72
C LEU A 166 5.79 19.89 -3.41
N THR A 167 5.05 20.10 -2.33
CA THR A 167 5.66 20.24 -1.00
C THR A 167 5.75 18.88 -0.34
N VAL A 168 6.97 18.44 -0.05
CA VAL A 168 7.23 17.20 0.69
C VAL A 168 7.74 17.59 2.07
N GLY A 169 7.10 17.07 3.12
CA GLY A 169 7.51 17.26 4.50
C GLY A 169 7.56 15.92 5.23
N PRO A 170 8.24 15.84 6.38
CA PRO A 170 8.26 14.62 7.18
C PRO A 170 6.84 14.18 7.58
N PRO A 171 6.60 12.88 7.80
CA PRO A 171 5.30 12.41 8.28
C PRO A 171 4.94 13.14 9.59
N GLY A 172 3.73 13.72 9.63
CA GLY A 172 3.27 14.53 10.76
C GLY A 172 3.57 16.02 10.66
N SER A 173 4.40 16.48 9.72
CA SER A 173 4.48 17.91 9.43
C SER A 173 3.24 18.36 8.67
N VAL A 174 2.31 19.00 9.37
CA VAL A 174 1.20 19.69 8.72
C VAL A 174 1.80 20.84 7.91
N PRO A 175 1.53 20.93 6.59
CA PRO A 175 2.00 22.06 5.81
C PRO A 175 1.39 23.32 6.42
N ARG A 176 2.24 24.15 7.03
CA ARG A 176 1.84 25.48 7.47
C ARG A 176 1.49 26.21 6.18
N ARG A 177 0.20 26.42 5.91
CA ARG A 177 -0.25 27.26 4.80
C ARG A 177 0.41 28.61 5.00
N THR A 178 1.50 28.87 4.30
CA THR A 178 2.00 30.21 4.10
C THR A 178 0.89 30.87 3.30
N GLY A 179 0.05 31.63 4.01
CA GLY A 179 -1.01 32.40 3.40
C GLY A 179 -0.40 33.16 2.24
N SER A 180 -0.82 32.83 1.02
CA SER A 180 -0.51 33.63 -0.14
C SER A 180 -1.03 35.01 0.20
N ALA A 181 -0.11 35.94 0.48
CA ALA A 181 -0.47 37.30 0.80
C ALA A 181 -1.35 37.81 -0.35
N PRO A 182 -2.52 38.40 -0.05
CA PRO A 182 -3.36 38.95 -1.10
C PRO A 182 -2.51 39.94 -1.92
N PRO A 183 -2.67 39.97 -3.25
CA PRO A 183 -1.98 40.96 -4.06
C PRO A 183 -2.33 42.33 -3.48
N ALA A 184 -1.30 43.11 -3.13
CA ALA A 184 -1.49 44.47 -2.68
C ALA A 184 -2.23 45.22 -3.79
N GLU A 185 -3.51 45.51 -3.59
CA GLU A 185 -4.23 46.47 -4.41
C GLU A 185 -3.52 47.81 -4.24
N GLY A 186 -2.78 48.17 -5.28
CA GLY A 186 -2.12 49.46 -5.38
C GLY A 186 -3.16 50.57 -5.42
N ALA A 187 -2.96 51.52 -4.51
CA ALA A 187 -3.48 52.88 -4.55
C ALA A 187 -2.91 53.68 -5.72
#